data_AF-A0A072UC85-F1
#
_entry.id   AF-A0A072UC85-F1
#
_cell.length_a   1.000
_cell.length_b   1.000
_cell.length_c   1.000
_cell.angle_alpha   90.00
_cell.angle_beta   90.00
_cell.angle_gamma   90.00
#
_symmetry.space_group_name_H-M   'P 1'
#
loop_
_entity.id
_entity.type
_entity.pdbx_description
1 polymer ?
#
loop_
_entity_poly.entity_id
_entity_poly.type
_entity_poly.pdbx_seq_one_letter_code
_entity_poly.pdbx_strand_id
1 'polypeptide(L)'
;METTSLIPHVGENYTLKLKNTMQEILSKLPKESPEFSHSIDALHELMQTKVDPPFDVIWVYSAIKFGCRKSLKGDNLEQISAAKALFQLISACSASVGGSKSIALLAPVVFMIHSVVKELFELKREKKAMKEVKSLVDMILGFMSICCSKISEEEDLDLVLSLNDLARLWVDDDDDDANDGFETLLPLVSSDVCGWICGGKFHVGYLAGAVMMEVFLLKLCLFFDMGMEKGELEMYLKSWSVGSISSFQNVYFLEVLMRTTLETSLPLNSILKAKDEFLLKKVLLDAVLLVEYSFIYENAKNIKSLALTRLILTHVAVEYLREFDQNRIISYSKAFSTSNLPSQIIKLVSNQNGIEENSGKTFGSSPRALISKLILFF
;
A
#
# COMPACT_ATOMS: atom_id res chain seq x y z
N MET A 1 21.19 53.07 8.46
CA MET A 1 21.93 51.79 8.55
C MET A 1 21.13 50.94 9.52
N GLU A 2 20.07 50.32 9.03
CA GLU A 2 19.16 49.49 9.82
C GLU A 2 19.53 48.04 9.55
N THR A 3 20.08 47.38 10.57
CA THR A 3 20.25 45.92 10.60
C THR A 3 19.04 45.33 11.29
N THR A 4 18.01 44.97 10.52
CA THR A 4 16.93 44.10 10.97
C THR A 4 17.46 42.68 11.11
N SER A 5 17.83 42.30 12.32
CA SER A 5 18.09 40.89 12.66
C SER A 5 16.76 40.13 12.64
N LEU A 6 16.49 39.43 11.53
CA LEU A 6 15.44 38.42 11.45
C LEU A 6 15.79 37.30 12.44
N ILE A 7 15.06 37.24 13.55
CA ILE A 7 15.04 36.08 14.44
C ILE A 7 14.36 34.97 13.65
N PRO A 8 14.99 33.82 13.38
CA PRO A 8 14.34 32.75 12.64
C PRO A 8 13.16 32.26 13.44
N HIS A 9 12.01 32.10 12.79
CA HIS A 9 10.84 31.49 13.44
C HIS A 9 11.23 30.06 13.89
N VAL A 10 10.71 29.61 15.04
CA VAL A 10 11.02 28.27 15.61
C VAL A 10 10.85 27.14 14.57
N GLY A 11 9.92 27.29 13.62
CA GLY A 11 9.72 26.38 12.49
C GLY A 11 10.79 26.42 11.39
N GLU A 12 11.40 27.58 11.11
CA GLU A 12 12.48 27.70 10.12
C GLU A 12 13.77 27.03 10.60
N ASN A 13 14.05 27.15 11.90
CA ASN A 13 15.18 26.46 12.52
C ASN A 13 15.00 24.93 12.53
N TYR A 14 13.75 24.46 12.72
CA TYR A 14 13.41 23.04 12.64
C TYR A 14 13.70 22.46 11.26
N THR A 15 13.15 23.06 10.20
CA THR A 15 13.31 22.56 8.83
C THR A 15 14.77 22.63 8.36
N LEU A 16 15.49 23.68 8.74
CA LEU A 16 16.91 23.81 8.44
C LEU A 16 17.75 22.74 9.15
N LYS A 17 17.49 22.51 10.45
CA LYS A 17 18.16 21.46 11.24
C LYS A 17 17.90 20.08 10.65
N LEU A 18 16.65 19.78 10.30
CA LEU A 18 16.27 18.53 9.64
C LEU A 18 17.01 18.32 8.32
N LYS A 19 17.01 19.32 7.43
CA LYS A 19 17.68 19.25 6.13
C LYS A 19 19.19 19.04 6.27
N ASN A 20 19.83 19.77 7.19
CA ASN A 20 21.27 19.62 7.43
C ASN A 20 21.61 18.22 7.97
N THR A 21 20.84 17.71 8.93
CA THR A 21 21.01 16.36 9.47
C THR A 21 20.82 15.30 8.39
N MET A 22 19.81 15.45 7.52
CA MET A 22 19.57 14.54 6.40
C MET A 22 20.71 14.52 5.37
N GLN A 23 21.23 15.69 5.00
CA GLN A 23 22.36 15.79 4.09
C GLN A 23 23.63 15.16 4.69
N GLU A 24 23.86 15.34 5.99
CA GLU A 24 24.97 14.69 6.69
C GLU A 24 24.86 13.16 6.62
N ILE A 25 23.66 12.61 6.87
CA ILE A 25 23.39 11.17 6.83
C ILE A 25 23.65 10.61 5.43
N LEU A 26 23.07 11.23 4.40
CA LEU A 26 23.25 10.80 3.01
C LEU A 26 24.72 10.84 2.57
N SER A 27 25.49 11.84 3.02
CA SER A 27 26.93 11.93 2.72
C SER A 27 27.77 10.82 3.38
N LYS A 28 27.26 10.22 4.46
CA LYS A 28 27.92 9.16 5.22
C LYS A 28 27.52 7.76 4.75
N LEU A 29 26.35 7.62 4.13
CA LEU A 29 25.78 6.34 3.69
C LEU A 29 26.71 5.48 2.79
N PRO A 30 27.52 6.04 1.88
CA PRO A 30 28.44 5.25 1.04
C PRO A 30 29.64 4.65 1.79
N LYS A 31 29.82 4.92 3.09
CA LYS A 31 30.99 4.46 3.86
C LYS A 31 30.72 3.08 4.46
N GLU A 32 31.73 2.20 4.49
CA GLU A 32 31.61 0.81 4.98
C GLU A 32 31.26 0.68 6.49
N SER A 33 31.38 1.76 7.26
CA SER A 33 30.98 1.80 8.68
C SER A 33 30.68 3.24 9.16
N PRO A 34 29.52 3.80 8.80
CA PRO A 34 29.21 5.18 9.14
C PRO A 34 28.78 5.30 10.62
N GLU A 35 29.42 6.22 11.35
CA GLU A 35 29.00 6.58 12.70
C GLU A 35 27.90 7.64 12.67
N PHE A 36 26.73 7.30 13.23
CA PHE A 36 25.54 8.14 13.24
C PHE A 36 25.08 8.55 14.65
N SER A 37 25.89 8.32 15.69
CA SER A 37 25.54 8.62 17.10
C SER A 37 24.95 10.03 17.26
N HIS A 38 25.66 11.04 16.77
CA HIS A 38 25.19 12.44 16.78
C HIS A 38 23.91 12.68 15.95
N SER A 39 23.76 11.99 14.82
CA SER A 39 22.58 12.13 13.95
C SER A 39 21.33 11.48 14.58
N ILE A 40 21.50 10.37 15.31
CA ILE A 40 20.42 9.70 16.05
C ILE A 40 19.88 10.63 17.14
N ASP A 41 20.76 11.25 17.93
CA ASP A 41 20.35 12.15 19.01
C ASP A 41 19.64 13.38 18.45
N ALA A 42 20.16 13.96 17.36
CA ALA A 42 19.54 15.09 16.68
C ALA A 42 18.15 14.76 16.12
N LEU A 43 17.98 13.59 15.47
CA LEU A 43 16.69 13.13 14.97
C LEU A 43 15.72 12.83 16.11
N HIS A 44 16.19 12.23 17.20
CA HIS A 44 15.37 11.97 18.37
C HIS A 44 14.85 13.28 18.99
N GLU A 45 15.70 14.29 19.14
CA GLU A 45 15.29 15.63 19.58
C GLU A 45 14.25 16.24 18.63
N LEU A 46 14.47 16.16 17.32
CA LEU A 46 13.52 16.65 16.31
C LEU A 46 12.17 15.94 16.38
N MET A 47 12.13 14.62 16.65
CA MET A 47 10.88 13.90 16.86
C MET A 47 10.13 14.39 18.11
N GLN A 48 10.84 14.61 19.22
CA GLN A 48 10.20 15.03 20.49
C GLN A 48 9.70 16.48 20.47
N THR A 49 10.16 17.31 19.54
CA THR A 49 9.74 18.72 19.44
C THR A 49 8.35 18.92 18.82
N LYS A 50 7.77 17.90 18.18
CA LYS A 50 6.43 17.97 17.55
C LYS A 50 5.57 16.81 18.03
N VAL A 51 4.27 17.07 18.23
CA VAL A 51 3.29 16.03 18.59
C VAL A 51 3.10 15.02 17.45
N ASP A 52 3.02 15.53 16.22
CA ASP A 52 3.01 14.75 14.99
C ASP A 52 4.33 14.99 14.23
N PRO A 53 5.40 14.22 14.53
CA PRO A 53 6.66 14.37 13.82
C PRO A 53 6.51 14.10 12.30
N PRO A 54 7.34 14.76 11.46
CA PRO A 54 7.40 14.49 10.04
C PRO A 54 7.74 13.03 9.72
N PHE A 55 7.20 12.55 8.60
CA PHE A 55 7.38 11.17 8.14
C PHE A 55 8.86 10.80 7.96
N ASP A 56 9.59 11.67 7.28
CA ASP A 56 11.00 11.51 6.95
C ASP A 56 11.89 11.47 8.21
N VAL A 57 11.58 12.24 9.25
CA VAL A 57 12.29 12.17 10.54
C VAL A 57 12.17 10.78 11.17
N ILE A 58 10.94 10.24 11.29
CA ILE A 58 10.73 8.92 11.89
C ILE A 58 11.41 7.85 11.03
N TRP A 59 11.20 7.92 9.71
CA TRP A 59 11.73 6.94 8.77
C TRP A 59 13.27 6.85 8.82
N VAL A 60 13.95 7.99 8.76
CA VAL A 60 15.42 8.05 8.80
C VAL A 60 15.94 7.65 10.17
N TYR A 61 15.30 8.11 11.25
CA TYR A 61 15.67 7.69 12.62
C TYR A 61 15.58 6.18 12.79
N SER A 62 14.49 5.56 12.32
CA SER A 62 14.29 4.11 12.38
C SER A 62 15.35 3.36 11.56
N ALA A 63 15.68 3.83 10.35
CA ALA A 63 16.71 3.23 9.51
C ALA A 63 18.07 3.18 10.22
N ILE A 64 18.51 4.33 10.73
CA ILE A 64 19.81 4.46 11.38
C ILE A 64 19.86 3.69 12.69
N LYS A 65 18.83 3.81 13.54
CA LYS A 65 18.79 3.16 14.85
C LYS A 65 18.69 1.65 14.73
N PHE A 66 18.00 1.14 13.72
CA PHE A 66 17.96 -0.29 13.43
C PHE A 66 19.32 -0.81 12.92
N GLY A 67 20.10 0.07 12.30
CA GLY A 67 21.35 -0.21 11.61
C GLY A 67 21.07 -0.32 10.11
N CYS A 68 21.27 0.78 9.38
CA CYS A 68 21.18 0.82 7.92
C CYS A 68 21.94 -0.38 7.32
N ARG A 69 21.33 -1.07 6.35
CA ARG A 69 21.97 -2.19 5.63
C ARG A 69 22.36 -3.37 6.53
N LYS A 70 21.57 -3.67 7.56
CA LYS A 70 21.63 -5.01 8.15
C LYS A 70 21.34 -6.02 7.05
N SER A 71 22.41 -6.66 6.58
CA SER A 71 22.37 -7.70 5.57
C SER A 71 21.20 -8.64 5.83
N LEU A 72 20.29 -8.74 4.85
CA LEU A 72 19.25 -9.77 4.85
C LEU A 72 19.85 -11.19 4.77
N LYS A 73 21.18 -11.34 4.61
CA LYS A 73 21.86 -12.62 4.67
C LYS A 73 21.95 -13.08 6.14
N GLY A 74 21.08 -14.00 6.52
CA GLY A 74 20.99 -14.62 7.85
C GLY A 74 19.99 -15.77 7.86
N ASP A 75 19.92 -16.54 8.94
CA ASP A 75 18.91 -17.60 9.06
C ASP A 75 17.49 -17.01 9.06
N ASN A 76 16.50 -17.75 8.54
CA ASN A 76 15.11 -17.29 8.45
C ASN A 76 14.56 -16.80 9.79
N LEU A 77 14.90 -17.47 10.90
CA LEU A 77 14.44 -17.05 12.23
C LEU A 77 15.10 -15.77 12.72
N GLU A 78 16.36 -15.53 12.35
CA GLU A 78 17.08 -14.29 12.65
C GLU A 78 16.47 -13.12 11.88
N GLN A 79 16.19 -13.32 10.59
CA GLN A 79 15.51 -12.33 9.76
C GLN A 79 14.10 -11.99 10.29
N ILE A 80 13.31 -12.99 10.68
CA ILE A 80 11.99 -12.77 11.31
C ILE A 80 12.13 -12.00 12.62
N SER A 81 13.12 -12.33 13.44
CA SER A 81 13.37 -11.64 14.72
C SER A 81 13.79 -10.19 14.49
N ALA A 82 14.60 -9.93 13.47
CA ALA A 82 15.01 -8.59 13.06
C ALA A 82 13.82 -7.77 12.55
N ALA A 83 12.97 -8.33 11.69
CA ALA A 83 11.74 -7.69 11.22
C ALA A 83 10.79 -7.36 12.39
N LYS A 84 10.67 -8.26 13.38
CA LYS A 84 9.89 -8.01 14.60
C LYS A 84 10.46 -6.88 15.45
N ALA A 85 11.78 -6.81 15.61
CA ALA A 85 12.43 -5.71 16.32
C ALA A 85 12.22 -4.37 15.60
N LEU A 86 12.30 -4.35 14.27
CA LEU A 86 12.03 -3.16 13.46
C LEU A 86 10.57 -2.73 13.57
N PHE A 87 9.63 -3.68 13.50
CA PHE A 87 8.20 -3.42 13.73
C PHE A 87 7.95 -2.77 15.10
N GLN A 88 8.57 -3.28 16.16
CA GLN A 88 8.46 -2.71 17.51
C GLN A 88 9.04 -1.29 17.58
N LEU A 89 10.18 -1.05 16.92
CA LEU A 89 10.78 0.28 16.86
C LEU A 89 9.86 1.29 16.16
N ILE A 90 9.37 0.94 14.96
CA ILE A 90 8.53 1.85 14.17
C ILE A 90 7.19 2.09 14.87
N SER A 91 6.53 1.03 15.37
CA SER A 91 5.25 1.17 16.09
C SER A 91 5.38 2.04 17.35
N ALA A 92 6.52 1.98 18.05
CA ALA A 92 6.80 2.87 19.17
C ALA A 92 7.01 4.33 18.71
N CYS A 93 7.73 4.55 17.60
CA CYS A 93 7.96 5.90 17.06
C CYS A 93 6.70 6.52 16.43
N SER A 94 5.73 5.69 16.00
CA SER A 94 4.50 6.15 15.35
C SER A 94 3.31 6.27 16.30
N ALA A 95 3.49 6.07 17.61
CA ALA A 95 2.38 6.03 18.56
C ALA A 95 1.55 7.33 18.61
N SER A 96 2.16 8.48 18.32
CA SER A 96 1.52 9.80 18.32
C SER A 96 1.05 10.30 16.96
N VAL A 97 1.37 9.59 15.87
CA VAL A 97 1.06 10.05 14.50
C VAL A 97 -0.26 9.47 13.99
N GLY A 98 -0.78 10.07 12.90
CA GLY A 98 -2.00 9.61 12.24
C GLY A 98 -1.92 8.15 11.76
N GLY A 99 -3.08 7.50 11.63
CA GLY A 99 -3.19 6.08 11.27
C GLY A 99 -2.48 5.73 9.96
N SER A 100 -2.73 6.49 8.90
CA SER A 100 -2.11 6.25 7.58
C SER A 100 -0.60 6.48 7.62
N LYS A 101 -0.11 7.51 8.32
CA LYS A 101 1.33 7.72 8.53
C LYS A 101 1.96 6.53 9.27
N SER A 102 1.31 6.04 10.33
CA SER A 102 1.78 4.87 11.10
C SER A 102 1.89 3.61 10.23
N ILE A 103 0.92 3.37 9.36
CA ILE A 103 0.91 2.23 8.44
C ILE A 103 1.98 2.39 7.37
N ALA A 104 2.07 3.57 6.75
CA ALA A 104 3.03 3.87 5.69
C ALA A 104 4.48 3.65 6.15
N LEU A 105 4.81 3.99 7.40
CA LEU A 105 6.13 3.77 7.99
C LEU A 105 6.55 2.29 8.06
N LEU A 106 5.61 1.33 7.94
CA LEU A 106 5.91 -0.10 8.00
C LEU A 106 6.48 -0.70 6.71
N ALA A 107 6.50 0.04 5.59
CA ALA A 107 7.07 -0.45 4.32
C ALA A 107 8.38 -1.26 4.45
N PRO A 108 9.44 -0.81 5.17
CA PRO A 108 10.67 -1.59 5.32
C PRO A 108 10.48 -2.89 6.12
N VAL A 109 9.56 -2.92 7.09
CA VAL A 109 9.22 -4.16 7.82
C VAL A 109 8.60 -5.17 6.87
N VAL A 110 7.69 -4.70 6.01
CA VAL A 110 6.96 -5.53 5.06
C VAL A 110 7.90 -6.07 4.00
N PHE A 111 8.81 -5.24 3.49
CA PHE A 111 9.89 -5.66 2.59
C PHE A 111 10.73 -6.81 3.16
N MET A 112 11.17 -6.70 4.42
CA MET A 112 11.92 -7.77 5.08
C MET A 112 11.11 -9.06 5.20
N ILE A 113 9.81 -8.96 5.53
CA ILE A 113 8.93 -10.13 5.66
C ILE A 113 8.68 -10.77 4.29
N HIS A 114 8.48 -9.99 3.25
CA HIS A 114 8.30 -10.49 1.89
C HIS A 114 9.49 -11.39 1.49
N SER A 115 10.72 -10.93 1.72
CA SER A 115 11.93 -11.70 1.42
C SER A 115 11.96 -13.05 2.14
N VAL A 116 11.65 -13.07 3.45
CA VAL A 116 11.54 -14.32 4.23
C VAL A 116 10.44 -15.23 3.68
N VAL A 117 9.26 -14.69 3.38
CA VAL A 117 8.14 -15.49 2.85
C VAL A 117 8.52 -16.12 1.52
N LYS A 118 9.14 -15.36 0.62
CA LYS A 118 9.64 -15.86 -0.66
C LYS A 118 10.60 -17.04 -0.45
N GLU A 119 11.63 -16.89 0.39
CA GLU A 119 12.60 -17.96 0.68
C GLU A 119 11.95 -19.23 1.26
N LEU A 120 10.99 -19.07 2.17
CA LEU A 120 10.26 -20.19 2.78
C LEU A 120 9.40 -20.98 1.78
N PHE A 121 8.90 -20.31 0.73
CA PHE A 121 8.12 -20.94 -0.34
C PHE A 121 9.02 -21.56 -1.43
N GLU A 122 10.19 -20.98 -1.72
CA GLU A 122 11.12 -21.44 -2.76
C GLU A 122 12.05 -22.57 -2.31
N LEU A 123 12.73 -22.42 -1.16
CA LEU A 123 13.91 -23.24 -0.82
C LEU A 123 13.63 -24.29 0.26
N LYS A 124 12.95 -23.89 1.35
CA LYS A 124 12.82 -24.75 2.53
C LYS A 124 11.60 -24.38 3.36
N ARG A 125 10.61 -25.28 3.38
CA ARG A 125 9.47 -25.18 4.32
C ARG A 125 9.90 -25.52 5.73
N GLU A 126 10.53 -24.59 6.39
CA GLU A 126 10.83 -24.70 7.81
C GLU A 126 9.57 -24.39 8.64
N LYS A 127 8.99 -25.42 9.25
CA LYS A 127 7.73 -25.30 10.01
C LYS A 127 7.79 -24.25 11.13
N LYS A 128 8.94 -24.10 11.79
CA LYS A 128 9.12 -23.14 12.89
C LYS A 128 9.11 -21.71 12.34
N ALA A 129 9.97 -21.41 11.37
CA ALA A 129 10.00 -20.11 10.71
C ALA A 129 8.65 -19.75 10.07
N MET A 130 7.99 -20.72 9.41
CA MET A 130 6.65 -20.54 8.84
C MET A 130 5.60 -20.16 9.90
N LYS A 131 5.66 -20.73 11.11
CA LYS A 131 4.75 -20.36 12.20
C LYS A 131 5.04 -18.96 12.72
N GLU A 132 6.32 -18.62 12.91
CA GLU A 132 6.74 -17.30 13.41
C GLU A 132 6.39 -16.18 12.42
N VAL A 133 6.63 -16.37 11.11
CA VAL A 133 6.28 -15.38 10.09
C VAL A 133 4.76 -15.18 9.99
N LYS A 134 3.96 -16.26 10.08
CA LYS A 134 2.48 -16.16 10.14
C LYS A 134 2.05 -15.32 11.35
N SER A 135 2.65 -15.56 12.52
CA SER A 135 2.35 -14.80 13.73
C SER A 135 2.75 -13.32 13.62
N LEU A 136 3.87 -13.01 12.96
CA LEU A 136 4.31 -11.63 12.75
C LEU A 136 3.38 -10.89 11.79
N VAL A 137 2.97 -11.51 10.69
CA VAL A 137 1.99 -10.95 9.76
C VAL A 137 0.65 -10.68 10.47
N ASP A 138 0.18 -11.59 11.34
CA ASP A 138 -1.03 -11.37 12.13
C ASP A 138 -0.90 -10.18 13.10
N MET A 139 0.26 -10.00 13.71
CA MET A 139 0.54 -8.85 14.58
C MET A 139 0.50 -7.53 13.80
N ILE A 140 1.07 -7.50 12.60
CA ILE A 140 1.07 -6.32 11.72
C ILE A 140 -0.34 -5.99 11.24
N LEU A 141 -1.12 -6.99 10.82
CA LEU A 141 -2.53 -6.80 10.45
C LEU A 141 -3.37 -6.24 11.61
N GLY A 142 -3.12 -6.73 12.83
CA GLY A 142 -3.75 -6.19 14.04
C GLY A 142 -3.41 -4.72 14.27
N PHE A 143 -2.14 -4.35 14.10
CA PHE A 143 -1.70 -2.96 14.17
C PHE A 143 -2.34 -2.07 13.10
N MET A 144 -2.39 -2.54 11.85
CA MET A 144 -3.05 -1.82 10.74
C MET A 144 -4.53 -1.59 11.03
N SER A 145 -5.23 -2.60 11.57
CA SER A 145 -6.64 -2.48 11.96
C SER A 145 -6.84 -1.39 13.03
N ILE A 146 -5.99 -1.35 14.06
CA ILE A 146 -6.03 -0.28 15.08
C ILE A 146 -5.78 1.08 14.44
N CYS A 147 -4.82 1.18 13.51
CA CYS A 147 -4.49 2.44 12.84
C CYS A 147 -5.63 2.92 11.92
N CYS A 148 -6.38 2.02 11.29
CA CYS A 148 -7.52 2.39 10.44
C CYS A 148 -8.64 3.09 11.23
N SER A 149 -8.81 2.77 12.51
CA SER A 149 -9.78 3.47 13.38
C SER A 149 -9.41 4.94 13.66
N LYS A 150 -8.18 5.35 13.35
CA LYS A 150 -7.61 6.68 13.61
C LYS A 150 -7.41 7.51 12.34
N ILE A 151 -8.05 7.14 11.22
CA ILE A 151 -7.92 7.89 9.96
C ILE A 151 -8.76 9.16 10.06
N SER A 152 -8.10 10.30 10.31
CA SER A 152 -8.68 11.64 10.10
C SER A 152 -8.52 12.09 8.66
N GLU A 153 -9.00 13.29 8.32
CA GLU A 153 -8.66 13.94 7.03
C GLU A 153 -7.15 13.86 6.82
N GLU A 154 -6.76 13.24 5.70
CA GLU A 154 -5.37 12.90 5.44
C GLU A 154 -4.68 14.04 4.70
N GLU A 155 -3.42 14.25 5.04
CA GLU A 155 -2.60 15.34 4.52
C GLU A 155 -1.61 14.84 3.47
N ASP A 156 -1.31 15.71 2.51
CA ASP A 156 -0.17 15.54 1.62
C ASP A 156 1.13 15.54 2.46
N LEU A 157 2.11 14.71 2.09
CA LEU A 157 3.40 14.70 2.78
C LEU A 157 4.32 15.78 2.22
N ASP A 158 4.66 16.75 3.05
CA ASP A 158 5.76 17.68 2.81
C ASP A 158 7.09 17.03 3.21
N LEU A 159 7.60 16.12 2.37
CA LEU A 159 8.88 15.45 2.60
C LEU A 159 10.07 16.39 2.33
N VAL A 160 11.09 16.38 3.20
CA VAL A 160 12.35 17.09 2.97
C VAL A 160 13.24 16.35 1.98
N LEU A 161 13.15 15.01 1.93
CA LEU A 161 13.81 14.14 0.96
C LEU A 161 12.80 13.54 -0.01
N SER A 162 13.25 13.22 -1.23
CA SER A 162 12.39 12.46 -2.13
C SER A 162 12.12 11.06 -1.56
N LEU A 163 10.97 10.47 -1.88
CA LEU A 163 10.63 9.12 -1.42
C LEU A 163 11.66 8.08 -1.86
N ASN A 164 12.23 8.24 -3.06
CA ASN A 164 13.29 7.37 -3.56
C ASN A 164 14.58 7.50 -2.74
N ASP A 165 14.96 8.71 -2.34
CA ASP A 165 16.12 8.90 -1.45
C ASP A 165 15.90 8.27 -0.07
N LEU A 166 14.66 8.29 0.42
CA LEU A 166 14.28 7.61 1.66
C LEU A 166 14.29 6.08 1.52
N ALA A 167 13.94 5.56 0.34
CA ALA A 167 13.92 4.11 0.07
C ALA A 167 15.32 3.51 0.05
N ARG A 168 16.32 4.24 -0.49
CA ARG A 168 17.74 3.85 -0.53
C ARG A 168 18.38 3.60 0.84
N LEU A 169 17.75 4.04 1.93
CA LEU A 169 18.22 3.73 3.28
C LEU A 169 17.99 2.27 3.68
N TRP A 170 17.12 1.57 2.96
CA TRP A 170 16.62 0.24 3.28
C TRP A 170 16.93 -0.82 2.22
N VAL A 171 17.29 -0.42 1.01
CA VAL A 171 17.64 -1.29 -0.12
C VAL A 171 19.15 -1.19 -0.34
N ASP A 172 19.80 -2.32 -0.62
CA ASP A 172 21.24 -2.37 -0.92
C ASP A 172 21.50 -1.94 -2.39
N ASP A 173 22.52 -1.11 -2.63
CA ASP A 173 22.90 -0.60 -3.96
C ASP A 173 23.62 -1.66 -4.85
N ASP A 174 23.58 -2.95 -4.51
CA ASP A 174 24.41 -3.99 -5.15
C ASP A 174 23.92 -4.40 -6.57
N ASP A 175 22.74 -3.94 -6.99
CA ASP A 175 22.22 -4.16 -8.35
C ASP A 175 22.40 -2.89 -9.21
N ASP A 176 23.34 -2.94 -10.17
CA ASP A 176 23.68 -1.86 -11.13
C ASP A 176 22.52 -1.39 -12.06
N ASP A 177 21.30 -1.90 -11.86
CA ASP A 177 20.12 -1.47 -12.62
C ASP A 177 19.52 -0.22 -11.98
N ALA A 178 19.76 0.92 -12.63
CA ALA A 178 19.45 2.29 -12.21
C ALA A 178 17.94 2.63 -12.07
N ASN A 179 17.12 1.73 -11.53
CA ASN A 179 15.72 1.93 -11.23
C ASN A 179 15.35 1.51 -9.79
N ASP A 180 16.29 1.67 -8.84
CA ASP A 180 16.11 1.48 -7.39
C ASP A 180 15.24 2.58 -6.76
N GLY A 181 13.95 2.51 -7.07
CA GLY A 181 12.93 3.38 -6.50
C GLY A 181 12.30 2.81 -5.24
N PHE A 182 11.33 3.55 -4.71
CA PHE A 182 10.43 3.10 -3.65
C PHE A 182 9.73 1.76 -3.98
N GLU A 183 9.55 1.44 -5.26
CA GLU A 183 8.89 0.21 -5.73
C GLU A 183 9.57 -1.07 -5.20
N THR A 184 10.89 -1.04 -4.99
CA THR A 184 11.64 -2.17 -4.45
C THR A 184 11.21 -2.54 -3.02
N LEU A 185 10.71 -1.57 -2.24
CA LEU A 185 10.20 -1.81 -0.90
C LEU A 185 8.82 -2.47 -0.88
N LEU A 186 8.12 -2.49 -2.02
CA LEU A 186 6.79 -3.09 -2.14
C LEU A 186 6.71 -4.04 -3.34
N PRO A 187 7.39 -5.21 -3.33
CA PRO A 187 7.46 -6.10 -4.48
C PRO A 187 6.11 -6.69 -4.91
N LEU A 188 5.07 -6.63 -4.06
CA LEU A 188 3.73 -7.11 -4.40
C LEU A 188 2.80 -6.02 -4.92
N VAL A 189 3.33 -4.81 -5.11
CA VAL A 189 2.66 -3.68 -5.74
C VAL A 189 3.40 -3.39 -7.05
N SER A 190 2.69 -3.39 -8.18
CA SER A 190 3.35 -3.23 -9.48
C SER A 190 3.96 -1.84 -9.68
N SER A 191 4.88 -1.75 -10.63
CA SER A 191 5.47 -0.48 -11.07
C SER A 191 4.42 0.49 -11.59
N ASP A 192 3.36 0.01 -12.26
CA ASP A 192 2.28 0.89 -12.75
C ASP A 192 1.50 1.51 -11.59
N VAL A 193 1.23 0.73 -10.54
CA VAL A 193 0.54 1.22 -9.35
C VAL A 193 1.46 2.13 -8.53
N CYS A 194 2.72 1.76 -8.33
CA CYS A 194 3.72 2.58 -7.66
C CYS A 194 3.95 3.91 -8.38
N GLY A 195 4.09 3.89 -9.70
CA GLY A 195 4.20 5.07 -10.55
C GLY A 195 2.95 5.96 -10.47
N TRP A 196 1.76 5.38 -10.39
CA TRP A 196 0.52 6.14 -10.16
C TRP A 196 0.49 6.81 -8.78
N ILE A 197 0.93 6.13 -7.72
CA ILE A 197 1.02 6.69 -6.36
C ILE A 197 2.06 7.83 -6.32
N CYS A 198 3.17 7.69 -7.05
CA CYS A 198 4.29 8.64 -7.03
C CYS A 198 4.18 9.77 -8.06
N GLY A 199 3.32 9.64 -9.08
CA GLY A 199 3.24 10.58 -10.20
C GLY A 199 2.52 11.91 -9.93
N GLY A 200 1.98 12.09 -8.72
CA GLY A 200 1.27 13.30 -8.28
C GLY A 200 1.83 13.90 -6.98
N LYS A 201 1.03 14.73 -6.29
CA LYS A 201 1.34 15.10 -4.90
C LYS A 201 1.30 13.84 -4.04
N PHE A 202 2.38 13.59 -3.30
CA PHE A 202 2.54 12.36 -2.54
C PHE A 202 1.61 12.35 -1.33
N HIS A 203 0.57 11.51 -1.41
CA HIS A 203 -0.44 11.40 -0.37
C HIS A 203 -0.18 10.16 0.50
N VAL A 204 0.02 10.37 1.80
CA VAL A 204 0.40 9.29 2.74
C VAL A 204 -0.59 8.14 2.75
N GLY A 205 -1.88 8.42 2.52
CA GLY A 205 -2.93 7.41 2.42
C GLY A 205 -2.67 6.34 1.37
N TYR A 206 -2.21 6.74 0.19
CA TYR A 206 -1.95 5.77 -0.88
C TYR A 206 -0.70 4.94 -0.60
N LEU A 207 0.33 5.53 0.02
CA LEU A 207 1.46 4.77 0.54
C LEU A 207 1.01 3.76 1.60
N ALA A 208 0.20 4.20 2.56
CA ALA A 208 -0.38 3.32 3.58
C ALA A 208 -1.21 2.19 2.96
N GLY A 209 -2.04 2.52 1.96
CA GLY A 209 -2.84 1.57 1.20
C GLY A 209 -1.99 0.52 0.48
N ALA A 210 -0.85 0.92 -0.08
CA ALA A 210 0.10 0.01 -0.73
C ALA A 210 0.78 -0.93 0.28
N VAL A 211 1.21 -0.41 1.44
CA VAL A 211 1.76 -1.24 2.52
C VAL A 211 0.72 -2.22 3.06
N MET A 212 -0.54 -1.79 3.23
CA MET A 212 -1.64 -2.67 3.62
C MET A 212 -1.89 -3.75 2.58
N MET A 213 -1.87 -3.39 1.30
CA MET A 213 -2.07 -4.32 0.20
C MET A 213 -1.01 -5.42 0.20
N GLU A 214 0.25 -5.06 0.41
CA GLU A 214 1.32 -6.03 0.44
C GLU A 214 1.18 -7.03 1.60
N VAL A 215 0.92 -6.55 2.82
CA VAL A 215 0.70 -7.44 3.98
C VAL A 215 -0.55 -8.31 3.79
N PHE A 216 -1.60 -7.74 3.20
CA PHE A 216 -2.83 -8.45 2.86
C PHE A 216 -2.56 -9.60 1.88
N LEU A 217 -1.81 -9.35 0.79
CA LEU A 217 -1.42 -10.38 -0.17
C LEU A 217 -0.49 -11.43 0.45
N LEU A 218 0.50 -11.02 1.23
CA LEU A 218 1.39 -11.95 1.95
C LEU A 218 0.58 -12.89 2.85
N LYS A 219 -0.40 -12.35 3.58
CA LYS A 219 -1.29 -13.17 4.42
C LYS A 219 -2.09 -14.17 3.60
N LEU A 220 -2.63 -13.76 2.45
CA LEU A 220 -3.35 -14.66 1.56
C LEU A 220 -2.44 -15.77 1.00
N CYS A 221 -1.21 -15.45 0.63
CA CYS A 221 -0.22 -16.45 0.21
C CYS A 221 0.05 -17.48 1.32
N LEU A 222 0.19 -17.03 2.57
CA LEU A 222 0.45 -17.91 3.72
C LEU A 222 -0.69 -18.91 4.01
N PHE A 223 -1.92 -18.64 3.56
CA PHE A 223 -3.03 -19.59 3.66
C PHE A 223 -2.88 -20.81 2.74
N PHE A 224 -2.15 -20.70 1.63
CA PHE A 224 -1.88 -21.84 0.75
C PHE A 224 -0.99 -22.91 1.40
N ASP A 225 -0.31 -22.58 2.49
CA ASP A 225 0.46 -23.55 3.29
C ASP A 225 -0.40 -24.34 4.29
N MET A 226 -1.70 -24.03 4.44
CA MET A 226 -2.57 -24.71 5.43
C MET A 226 -3.01 -26.12 5.03
N GLY A 227 -2.76 -26.56 3.79
CA GLY A 227 -3.12 -27.91 3.33
C GLY A 227 -4.62 -28.15 3.16
N MET A 228 -5.42 -27.09 3.05
CA MET A 228 -6.86 -27.17 2.77
C MET A 228 -7.13 -27.70 1.36
N GLU A 229 -8.29 -28.34 1.17
CA GLU A 229 -8.78 -28.67 -0.17
C GLU A 229 -9.08 -27.38 -0.95
N LYS A 230 -8.88 -27.39 -2.27
CA LYS A 230 -9.02 -26.20 -3.13
C LYS A 230 -10.36 -25.47 -2.97
N GLY A 231 -11.47 -26.21 -2.90
CA GLY A 231 -12.81 -25.61 -2.75
C GLY A 231 -13.01 -24.94 -1.38
N GLU A 232 -12.53 -25.59 -0.32
CA GLU A 232 -12.54 -25.04 1.04
C GLU A 232 -11.64 -23.80 1.14
N LEU A 233 -10.44 -23.87 0.55
CA LEU A 233 -9.50 -22.75 0.48
C LEU A 233 -10.11 -21.55 -0.25
N GLU A 234 -10.76 -21.75 -1.41
CA GLU A 234 -11.41 -20.67 -2.17
C GLU A 234 -12.46 -19.94 -1.31
N MET A 235 -13.31 -20.71 -0.62
CA MET A 235 -14.33 -20.16 0.29
C MET A 235 -13.71 -19.42 1.47
N TYR A 236 -12.68 -20.00 2.09
CA TYR A 236 -11.99 -19.41 3.22
C TYR A 236 -11.29 -18.09 2.84
N LEU A 237 -10.52 -18.09 1.76
CA LEU A 237 -9.84 -16.89 1.24
C LEU A 237 -10.85 -15.78 0.93
N LYS A 238 -12.00 -16.14 0.34
CA LYS A 238 -13.08 -15.17 0.06
C LYS A 238 -13.66 -14.57 1.33
N SER A 239 -14.05 -15.41 2.28
CA SER A 239 -14.61 -14.96 3.56
C SER A 239 -13.62 -14.04 4.30
N TRP A 240 -12.36 -14.46 4.38
CA TRP A 240 -11.30 -13.68 5.04
C TRP A 240 -11.03 -12.35 4.31
N SER A 241 -10.95 -12.35 2.98
CA SER A 241 -10.72 -11.14 2.19
C SER A 241 -11.84 -10.13 2.40
N VAL A 242 -13.10 -10.58 2.32
CA VAL A 242 -14.27 -9.72 2.54
C VAL A 242 -14.27 -9.19 3.98
N GLY A 243 -14.02 -10.05 4.97
CA GLY A 243 -13.95 -9.67 6.38
C GLY A 243 -12.86 -8.63 6.66
N SER A 244 -11.65 -8.82 6.14
CA SER A 244 -10.52 -7.89 6.32
C SER A 244 -10.80 -6.53 5.66
N ILE A 245 -11.29 -6.49 4.41
CA ILE A 245 -11.64 -5.22 3.75
C ILE A 245 -12.73 -4.48 4.54
N SER A 246 -13.75 -5.21 5.01
CA SER A 246 -14.85 -4.64 5.81
C SER A 246 -14.39 -4.16 7.18
N SER A 247 -13.37 -4.79 7.76
CA SER A 247 -12.79 -4.41 9.05
C SER A 247 -11.87 -3.20 8.93
N PHE A 248 -11.10 -3.10 7.85
CA PHE A 248 -10.18 -1.98 7.65
C PHE A 248 -10.91 -0.71 7.27
N GLN A 249 -11.93 -0.81 6.41
CA GLN A 249 -12.68 0.36 5.90
C GLN A 249 -11.77 1.46 5.32
N ASN A 250 -10.59 1.09 4.83
CA ASN A 250 -9.61 2.01 4.30
C ASN A 250 -9.79 2.15 2.78
N VAL A 251 -10.22 3.33 2.35
CA VAL A 251 -10.49 3.64 0.94
C VAL A 251 -9.25 3.60 0.06
N TYR A 252 -8.08 3.99 0.59
CA TYR A 252 -6.83 4.00 -0.16
C TYR A 252 -6.34 2.57 -0.42
N PHE A 253 -6.35 1.72 0.62
CA PHE A 253 -6.07 0.28 0.48
C PHE A 253 -7.00 -0.37 -0.54
N LEU A 254 -8.31 -0.08 -0.48
CA LEU A 254 -9.27 -0.67 -1.40
C LEU A 254 -9.01 -0.21 -2.85
N GLU A 255 -8.66 1.06 -3.08
CA GLU A 255 -8.32 1.54 -4.42
C GLU A 255 -7.03 0.89 -4.95
N VAL A 256 -5.99 0.81 -4.12
CA VAL A 256 -4.73 0.14 -4.48
C VAL A 256 -4.99 -1.33 -4.81
N LEU A 257 -5.75 -2.05 -3.98
CA LEU A 257 -6.15 -3.44 -4.24
C LEU A 257 -6.89 -3.58 -5.58
N MET A 258 -7.85 -2.69 -5.86
CA MET A 258 -8.56 -2.68 -7.14
C MET A 258 -7.61 -2.52 -8.33
N ARG A 259 -6.68 -1.57 -8.24
CA ARG A 259 -5.72 -1.26 -9.30
C ARG A 259 -4.74 -2.41 -9.54
N THR A 260 -4.18 -2.99 -8.48
CA THR A 260 -3.33 -4.19 -8.60
C THR A 260 -4.10 -5.36 -9.22
N THR A 261 -5.40 -5.48 -8.95
CA THR A 261 -6.23 -6.56 -9.54
C THR A 261 -6.54 -6.34 -11.03
N LEU A 262 -6.36 -5.12 -11.56
CA LEU A 262 -6.52 -4.83 -12.99
C LEU A 262 -5.43 -5.48 -13.85
N GLU A 263 -4.24 -5.68 -13.29
CA GLU A 263 -3.10 -6.26 -14.00
C GLU A 263 -3.39 -7.69 -14.43
N THR A 264 -2.83 -8.09 -15.59
CA THR A 264 -3.09 -9.41 -16.18
C THR A 264 -2.62 -10.56 -15.28
N SER A 265 -1.48 -10.40 -14.63
CA SER A 265 -0.92 -11.30 -13.62
C SER A 265 -0.66 -10.52 -12.35
N LEU A 266 -0.86 -11.14 -11.19
CA LEU A 266 -0.46 -10.53 -9.93
C LEU A 266 1.07 -10.64 -9.80
N PRO A 267 1.73 -9.73 -9.08
CA PRO A 267 3.17 -9.82 -8.80
C PRO A 267 3.48 -10.90 -7.74
N LEU A 268 2.88 -12.09 -7.86
CA LEU A 268 2.95 -13.19 -6.89
C LEU A 268 3.68 -14.42 -7.42
N ASN A 269 4.15 -14.39 -8.66
CA ASN A 269 4.83 -15.50 -9.32
C ASN A 269 6.10 -15.97 -8.57
N SER A 270 6.69 -15.10 -7.74
CA SER A 270 7.83 -15.43 -6.85
C SER A 270 7.44 -16.26 -5.62
N ILE A 271 6.17 -16.27 -5.23
CA ILE A 271 5.68 -16.95 -4.01
C ILE A 271 4.72 -18.10 -4.35
N LEU A 272 3.79 -17.87 -5.27
CA LEU A 272 2.73 -18.81 -5.63
C LEU A 272 2.95 -19.39 -7.02
N LYS A 273 2.45 -20.62 -7.21
CA LYS A 273 2.36 -21.22 -8.54
C LYS A 273 1.23 -20.58 -9.33
N ALA A 274 1.34 -20.53 -10.66
CA ALA A 274 0.34 -19.92 -11.54
C ALA A 274 -1.12 -20.35 -11.29
N LYS A 275 -1.36 -21.63 -10.92
CA LYS A 275 -2.72 -22.12 -10.59
C LYS A 275 -3.27 -21.52 -9.30
N ASP A 276 -2.40 -21.31 -8.32
CA ASP A 276 -2.73 -20.75 -7.01
C ASP A 276 -2.91 -19.24 -7.11
N GLU A 277 -2.07 -18.56 -7.89
CA GLU A 277 -2.25 -17.15 -8.25
C GLU A 277 -3.57 -16.92 -8.98
N PHE A 278 -3.90 -17.76 -9.98
CA PHE A 278 -5.18 -17.67 -10.69
C PHE A 278 -6.38 -17.80 -9.73
N LEU A 279 -6.29 -18.74 -8.77
CA LEU A 279 -7.30 -18.89 -7.72
C LEU A 279 -7.40 -17.64 -6.85
N LEU A 280 -6.27 -17.10 -6.42
CA LEU A 280 -6.24 -15.90 -5.58
C LEU A 280 -6.82 -14.68 -6.31
N LYS A 281 -6.46 -14.47 -7.58
CA LYS A 281 -7.02 -13.39 -8.41
C LYS A 281 -8.55 -13.49 -8.52
N LYS A 282 -9.09 -14.70 -8.72
CA LYS A 282 -10.53 -14.96 -8.67
C LYS A 282 -11.14 -14.53 -7.33
N VAL A 283 -10.51 -14.88 -6.22
CA VAL A 283 -10.98 -14.51 -4.88
C VAL A 283 -10.98 -12.99 -4.68
N LEU A 284 -9.92 -12.31 -5.09
CA LEU A 284 -9.82 -10.84 -5.00
C LEU A 284 -10.89 -10.15 -5.83
N LEU A 285 -11.14 -10.62 -7.06
CA LEU A 285 -12.23 -10.14 -7.90
C LEU A 285 -13.60 -10.32 -7.24
N ASP A 286 -13.85 -11.46 -6.60
CA ASP A 286 -15.10 -11.68 -5.85
C ASP A 286 -15.25 -10.70 -4.68
N ALA A 287 -14.19 -10.52 -3.89
CA ALA A 287 -14.22 -9.65 -2.73
C ALA A 287 -14.51 -8.19 -3.13
N VAL A 288 -13.89 -7.72 -4.22
CA VAL A 288 -13.99 -6.34 -4.66
C VAL A 288 -15.25 -6.05 -5.49
N LEU A 289 -15.67 -6.98 -6.35
CA LEU A 289 -16.77 -6.73 -7.30
C LEU A 289 -18.14 -7.13 -6.78
N LEU A 290 -18.24 -8.20 -5.98
CA LEU A 290 -19.54 -8.72 -5.52
C LEU A 290 -20.02 -8.09 -4.21
N VAL A 291 -19.14 -7.45 -3.45
CA VAL A 291 -19.49 -6.83 -2.17
C VAL A 291 -19.75 -5.33 -2.35
N GLU A 292 -20.78 -4.83 -1.67
CA GLU A 292 -21.03 -3.40 -1.54
C GLU A 292 -20.49 -2.91 -0.20
N TYR A 293 -19.32 -2.29 -0.24
CA TYR A 293 -18.71 -1.66 0.92
C TYR A 293 -19.31 -0.26 1.14
N SER A 294 -20.01 -0.06 2.25
CA SER A 294 -20.69 1.22 2.56
C SER A 294 -19.72 2.40 2.69
N PHE A 295 -18.53 2.14 3.24
CA PHE A 295 -17.49 3.17 3.47
C PHE A 295 -16.97 3.80 2.18
N ILE A 296 -17.19 3.18 1.01
CA ILE A 296 -16.89 3.80 -0.30
C ILE A 296 -17.66 5.11 -0.47
N TYR A 297 -18.88 5.20 0.07
CA TYR A 297 -19.78 6.33 -0.12
C TYR A 297 -19.64 7.43 0.94
N GLU A 298 -18.80 7.23 1.94
CA GLU A 298 -18.64 8.17 3.06
C GLU A 298 -17.70 9.34 2.72
N ASN A 299 -16.79 9.16 1.75
CA ASN A 299 -15.85 10.21 1.34
C ASN A 299 -16.07 10.65 -0.12
N ALA A 300 -16.80 11.76 -0.29
CA ALA A 300 -17.15 12.33 -1.59
C ALA A 300 -15.95 12.61 -2.51
N LYS A 301 -14.77 12.92 -1.97
CA LYS A 301 -13.55 13.16 -2.76
C LYS A 301 -13.09 11.89 -3.49
N ASN A 302 -13.18 10.74 -2.82
CA ASN A 302 -12.64 9.47 -3.32
C ASN A 302 -13.66 8.65 -4.12
N ILE A 303 -14.97 8.93 -3.96
CA ILE A 303 -16.06 8.25 -4.69
C ILE A 303 -15.81 8.25 -6.21
N LYS A 304 -15.37 9.37 -6.79
CA LYS A 304 -15.14 9.45 -8.25
C LYS A 304 -14.06 8.47 -8.70
N SER A 305 -12.89 8.46 -8.03
CA SER A 305 -11.78 7.59 -8.40
C SER A 305 -12.14 6.12 -8.20
N LEU A 306 -12.72 5.78 -7.05
CA LEU A 306 -13.17 4.42 -6.73
C LEU A 306 -14.23 3.91 -7.70
N ALA A 307 -15.20 4.74 -8.07
CA ALA A 307 -16.27 4.35 -8.98
C ALA A 307 -15.75 4.07 -10.40
N LEU A 308 -14.84 4.92 -10.89
CA LEU A 308 -14.20 4.71 -12.20
C LEU A 308 -13.29 3.48 -12.18
N THR A 309 -12.49 3.30 -11.15
CA THR A 309 -11.62 2.12 -11.00
C THR A 309 -12.46 0.84 -10.94
N ARG A 310 -13.56 0.82 -10.18
CA ARG A 310 -14.46 -0.34 -10.12
C ARG A 310 -15.19 -0.60 -11.43
N LEU A 311 -15.56 0.43 -12.18
CA LEU A 311 -16.12 0.29 -13.54
C LEU A 311 -15.14 -0.42 -14.47
N ILE A 312 -13.90 0.07 -14.53
CA ILE A 312 -12.84 -0.49 -15.38
C ILE A 312 -12.55 -1.92 -14.95
N LEU A 313 -12.41 -2.17 -13.64
CA LEU A 313 -12.15 -3.50 -13.10
C LEU A 313 -13.26 -4.49 -13.43
N THR A 314 -14.53 -4.08 -13.34
CA THR A 314 -15.65 -4.94 -13.72
C THR A 314 -15.55 -5.32 -15.19
N HIS A 315 -15.23 -4.38 -16.07
CA HIS A 315 -15.07 -4.67 -17.50
C HIS A 315 -13.90 -5.62 -17.76
N VAL A 316 -12.72 -5.32 -17.21
CA VAL A 316 -11.51 -6.14 -17.36
C VAL A 316 -11.72 -7.56 -16.80
N ALA A 317 -12.39 -7.70 -15.66
CA ALA A 317 -12.69 -9.00 -15.05
C ALA A 317 -13.61 -9.86 -15.93
N VAL A 318 -14.60 -9.25 -16.59
CA VAL A 318 -15.50 -9.94 -17.53
C VAL A 318 -14.74 -10.44 -18.76
N GLU A 319 -13.82 -9.64 -19.29
CA GLU A 319 -12.95 -10.07 -20.40
C GLU A 319 -11.99 -11.18 -19.96
N TYR A 320 -11.36 -11.01 -18.80
CA TYR A 320 -10.39 -11.96 -18.24
C TYR A 320 -10.99 -13.36 -18.00
N LEU A 321 -12.24 -13.43 -17.52
CA LEU A 321 -12.90 -14.71 -17.21
C LEU A 321 -13.68 -15.32 -18.38
N ARG A 322 -13.71 -14.67 -19.56
CA ARG A 322 -14.57 -15.04 -20.69
C ARG A 322 -14.49 -16.52 -21.07
N GLU A 323 -13.31 -17.12 -21.01
CA GLU A 323 -13.11 -18.52 -21.43
C GLU A 323 -13.07 -19.49 -20.24
N PHE A 324 -13.16 -18.99 -19.00
CA PHE A 324 -12.86 -19.78 -17.79
C PHE A 324 -14.03 -19.91 -16.83
N ASP A 325 -14.85 -18.87 -16.63
CA ASP A 325 -15.90 -18.88 -15.60
C ASP A 325 -17.11 -17.99 -15.97
N GLN A 326 -18.05 -18.58 -16.71
CA GLN A 326 -19.27 -17.90 -17.15
C GLN A 326 -20.19 -17.48 -15.98
N ASN A 327 -20.19 -18.25 -14.88
CA ASN A 327 -21.06 -17.94 -13.73
C ASN A 327 -20.60 -16.66 -13.03
N ARG A 328 -19.29 -16.46 -12.88
CA ARG A 328 -18.71 -15.22 -12.34
C ARG A 328 -18.97 -14.02 -13.24
N ILE A 329 -18.86 -14.17 -14.56
CA ILE A 329 -19.18 -13.09 -15.52
C ILE A 329 -20.61 -12.57 -15.33
N ILE A 330 -21.58 -13.49 -15.26
CA ILE A 330 -22.98 -13.16 -15.03
C ILE A 330 -23.13 -12.46 -13.67
N SER A 331 -22.46 -12.97 -12.63
CA SER A 331 -22.53 -12.42 -11.28
C SER A 331 -21.95 -11.00 -11.20
N TYR A 332 -20.78 -10.75 -11.80
CA TYR A 332 -20.15 -9.42 -11.81
C TYR A 332 -20.98 -8.41 -12.61
N SER A 333 -21.48 -8.81 -13.78
CA SER A 333 -22.32 -7.95 -14.62
C SER A 333 -23.63 -7.59 -13.92
N LYS A 334 -24.24 -8.56 -13.23
CA LYS A 334 -25.45 -8.35 -12.43
C LYS A 334 -25.17 -7.42 -11.26
N ALA A 335 -24.15 -7.72 -10.44
CA ALA A 335 -23.78 -6.92 -9.28
C ALA A 335 -23.53 -5.45 -9.65
N PHE A 336 -22.80 -5.20 -10.74
CA PHE A 336 -22.57 -3.86 -11.26
C PHE A 336 -23.88 -3.17 -11.66
N SER A 337 -24.71 -3.83 -12.48
CA SER A 337 -25.95 -3.25 -13.01
C SER A 337 -26.98 -2.95 -11.92
N THR A 338 -26.98 -3.71 -10.83
CA THR A 338 -27.90 -3.53 -9.69
C THR A 338 -27.37 -2.58 -8.63
N SER A 339 -26.08 -2.25 -8.65
CA SER A 339 -25.47 -1.33 -7.69
C SER A 339 -25.85 0.13 -7.96
N ASN A 340 -25.52 1.03 -7.03
CA ASN A 340 -25.65 2.47 -7.23
C ASN A 340 -24.54 3.06 -8.13
N LEU A 341 -23.55 2.26 -8.52
CA LEU A 341 -22.36 2.73 -9.23
C LEU A 341 -22.66 3.32 -10.62
N PRO A 342 -23.48 2.68 -11.49
CA PRO A 342 -23.80 3.22 -12.81
C PRO A 342 -24.43 4.61 -12.71
N SER A 343 -25.39 4.81 -11.80
CA SER A 343 -26.08 6.09 -11.64
C SER A 343 -25.17 7.17 -11.08
N GLN A 344 -24.27 6.82 -10.14
CA GLN A 344 -23.25 7.75 -9.63
C GLN A 344 -22.27 8.18 -10.73
N ILE A 345 -21.79 7.24 -11.55
CA ILE A 345 -20.89 7.56 -12.68
C ILE A 345 -21.58 8.50 -13.67
N ILE A 346 -22.85 8.22 -14.03
CA ILE A 346 -23.61 9.09 -14.94
C ILE A 346 -23.74 10.50 -14.36
N LYS A 347 -24.12 10.63 -13.08
CA LYS A 347 -24.21 11.94 -12.40
C LYS A 347 -22.87 12.68 -12.41
N LEU A 348 -21.76 11.98 -12.15
CA LEU A 348 -20.41 12.57 -12.16
C LEU A 348 -20.02 13.14 -13.52
N VAL A 349 -20.44 12.49 -14.61
CA VAL A 349 -20.20 12.94 -16.00
C VAL A 349 -21.09 14.12 -16.36
N SER A 350 -22.40 14.04 -16.06
CA SER A 350 -23.34 15.12 -16.38
C SER A 350 -23.00 16.43 -15.66
N ASN A 351 -22.59 16.35 -14.39
CA ASN A 351 -22.21 17.53 -13.60
C ASN A 351 -20.93 18.21 -14.10
N GLN A 352 -20.00 17.50 -14.74
CA GLN A 352 -18.78 18.08 -15.31
C GLN A 352 -19.02 18.82 -16.62
N ASN A 353 -20.00 18.37 -17.41
CA ASN A 353 -20.22 18.90 -18.75
C ASN A 353 -21.29 20.01 -18.82
N GLY A 354 -21.90 20.38 -17.68
CA GLY A 354 -23.02 21.35 -17.65
C GLY A 354 -24.22 20.90 -18.49
N ILE A 355 -24.32 19.60 -18.79
CA ILE A 355 -25.39 19.02 -19.60
C ILE A 355 -26.58 18.84 -18.67
N GLU A 356 -27.57 19.73 -18.77
CA GLU A 356 -28.92 19.48 -18.27
C GLU A 356 -29.40 18.11 -18.77
N GLU A 357 -30.13 17.38 -17.94
CA GLU A 357 -30.65 16.00 -18.14
C GLU A 357 -31.49 15.76 -19.42
N ASN A 358 -31.55 16.72 -20.35
CA ASN A 358 -32.44 16.77 -21.50
C ASN A 358 -31.88 16.16 -22.81
N SER A 359 -30.74 15.47 -22.82
CA SER A 359 -30.35 14.67 -23.99
C SER A 359 -30.71 13.19 -23.74
N GLY A 360 -31.72 12.69 -24.45
CA GLY A 360 -32.27 11.31 -24.34
C GLY A 360 -31.32 10.17 -24.75
N LYS A 361 -30.01 10.28 -24.47
CA LYS A 361 -29.02 9.23 -24.65
C LYS A 361 -29.01 8.30 -23.44
N THR A 362 -29.86 7.27 -23.46
CA THR A 362 -29.86 6.18 -22.46
C THR A 362 -28.46 5.61 -22.25
N PHE A 363 -27.84 5.90 -21.10
CA PHE A 363 -26.61 5.23 -20.70
C PHE A 363 -26.95 3.74 -20.49
N GLY A 364 -26.28 2.85 -21.22
CA GLY A 364 -26.42 1.42 -20.95
C GLY A 364 -25.88 1.14 -19.54
N SER A 365 -26.52 0.25 -18.80
CA SER A 365 -26.11 -0.10 -17.43
C SER A 365 -24.95 -1.09 -17.36
N SER A 366 -24.45 -1.58 -18.51
CA SER A 366 -23.30 -2.48 -18.56
C SER A 366 -21.97 -1.70 -18.49
N PRO A 367 -20.91 -2.29 -17.90
CA PRO A 367 -19.60 -1.63 -17.82
C PRO A 367 -19.07 -1.18 -19.18
N ARG A 368 -19.13 -2.05 -20.20
CA ARG A 368 -18.67 -1.75 -21.56
C ARG A 368 -19.42 -0.59 -22.20
N ALA A 369 -20.74 -0.50 -21.98
CA ALA A 369 -21.56 0.59 -22.54
C ALA A 369 -21.20 1.93 -21.89
N LEU A 370 -20.97 1.95 -20.58
CA LEU A 370 -20.54 3.15 -19.87
C LEU A 370 -19.13 3.59 -20.30
N ILE A 371 -18.16 2.68 -20.37
CA ILE A 371 -16.80 2.99 -20.83
C ILE A 371 -16.82 3.58 -22.24
N SER A 372 -17.54 2.93 -23.17
CA SER A 372 -17.64 3.40 -24.56
C SER A 372 -18.22 4.82 -24.65
N LYS A 373 -19.16 5.16 -23.75
CA LYS A 373 -19.72 6.51 -23.69
C LYS A 373 -18.76 7.50 -23.04
N LEU A 374 -18.07 7.13 -21.97
CA LEU A 374 -17.08 7.99 -21.31
C LEU A 374 -15.99 8.43 -22.31
N ILE A 375 -15.50 7.49 -23.12
CA ILE A 375 -14.51 7.78 -24.18
C ILE A 375 -15.06 8.77 -25.22
N LEU A 376 -16.37 8.82 -25.46
CA LEU A 376 -16.98 9.79 -26.40
C LEU A 376 -17.20 11.18 -25.78
N PHE A 377 -17.07 11.31 -24.45
CA PHE A 377 -17.23 12.58 -23.74
C PHE A 377 -15.90 13.29 -23.42
N PHE A 378 -14.76 12.61 -23.61
CA PHE A 378 -13.40 13.16 -23.57
C PHE A 378 -12.82 13.18 -24.99
#